data_AF-A0A8J2L7F8-F1
#
_entry.id   AF-A0A8J2L7F8-F1
#
_cell.length_a   1.000
_cell.length_b   1.000
_cell.length_c   1.000
_cell.angle_alpha   90.00
_cell.angle_beta   90.00
_cell.angle_gamma   90.00
#
_symmetry.space_group_name_H-M   'P 1'
#
loop_
_entity.id
_entity.type
_entity.pdbx_description
1 polymer ?
#
loop_
_entity_poly.entity_id
_entity_poly.type
_entity_poly.pdbx_seq_one_letter_code
_entity_poly.pdbx_strand_id
1 'polypeptide(L)'
;MWLNEVAGSSCLKGVFVENGPFYVDNNLELRDREFTWVRKYSMLYLDVPVGTGFSFTDKEDGYAKNSEDDANELFEALQQFFTLFSEYQVPDFYIAGEAASANHIPRMVKRVEAGNKEEKLKINLKGFMVGSPFVNMKFQTTFS
;
A
#
# COMPACT_ATOMS: atom_id res chain seq x y z
N MET A 1 3.21 2.49 -5.41
CA MET A 1 2.07 1.95 -4.65
C MET A 1 1.82 2.82 -3.43
N TRP A 2 0.54 3.04 -3.07
CA TRP A 2 0.11 3.79 -1.89
C TRP A 2 -0.62 2.89 -0.90
N LEU A 3 -0.22 2.93 0.37
CA LEU A 3 -0.85 2.23 1.50
C LEU A 3 -1.39 3.25 2.51
N ASN A 4 -2.66 3.16 2.87
CA ASN A 4 -3.32 4.12 3.75
C ASN A 4 -3.02 3.90 5.26
N GLU A 5 -3.31 4.93 6.06
CA GLU A 5 -2.84 5.15 7.43
C GLU A 5 -3.02 4.01 8.44
N VAL A 6 -4.05 3.18 8.32
CA VAL A 6 -4.51 2.28 9.40
C VAL A 6 -4.81 0.90 8.82
N ALA A 7 -4.35 -0.16 9.48
CA ALA A 7 -4.77 -1.53 9.16
C ALA A 7 -6.30 -1.63 9.24
N GLY A 8 -6.97 -1.99 8.14
CA GLY A 8 -8.43 -1.97 8.06
C GLY A 8 -9.03 -0.70 7.44
N SER A 9 -8.24 0.36 7.18
CA SER A 9 -8.71 1.54 6.44
C SER A 9 -8.48 1.36 4.94
N SER A 10 -9.53 1.58 4.17
CA SER A 10 -9.45 1.40 2.71
C SER A 10 -8.54 2.42 2.04
N CYS A 11 -7.79 1.94 1.05
CA CYS A 11 -7.02 2.72 0.09
C CYS A 11 -7.84 3.75 -0.68
N LEU A 12 -9.18 3.63 -0.66
CA LEU A 12 -10.07 4.63 -1.24
C LEU A 12 -9.96 6.00 -0.57
N LYS A 13 -9.47 6.08 0.68
CA LYS A 13 -9.09 7.37 1.27
C LYS A 13 -7.94 8.02 0.47
N GLY A 14 -6.95 7.23 0.07
CA GLY A 14 -5.90 7.63 -0.87
C GLY A 14 -6.47 8.15 -2.19
N VAL A 15 -7.46 7.44 -2.74
CA VAL A 15 -8.09 7.76 -4.03
C VAL A 15 -8.92 9.05 -3.98
N PHE A 16 -9.79 9.20 -2.98
CA PHE A 16 -10.82 10.25 -2.96
C PHE A 16 -10.56 11.41 -2.01
N VAL A 17 -9.66 11.25 -1.03
CA VAL A 17 -9.41 12.27 0.01
C VAL A 17 -8.02 12.86 -0.12
N GLU A 18 -7.01 12.05 -0.41
CA GLU A 18 -5.60 12.44 -0.33
C GLU A 18 -5.00 12.79 -1.70
N ASN A 19 -4.36 11.82 -2.36
CA ASN A 19 -3.45 12.04 -3.49
C ASN A 19 -3.95 11.47 -4.82
N GLY A 20 -5.11 10.80 -4.81
CA GLY A 20 -5.72 10.23 -6.00
C GLY A 20 -6.35 11.25 -6.95
N PRO A 21 -6.84 10.78 -8.10
CA PRO A 21 -7.27 11.64 -9.19
C PRO A 21 -8.53 12.43 -8.89
N PHE A 22 -9.33 11.99 -7.92
CA PHE A 22 -10.67 12.51 -7.72
C PHE A 22 -10.93 12.93 -6.27
N TYR A 23 -12.04 13.63 -6.08
CA TYR A 23 -12.71 13.79 -4.80
C TYR A 23 -14.22 13.68 -4.99
N VAL A 24 -14.93 13.41 -3.90
CA VAL A 24 -16.40 13.39 -3.87
C VAL A 24 -16.87 14.72 -3.29
N ASP A 25 -17.68 15.46 -4.04
CA ASP A 25 -18.22 16.75 -3.58
C ASP A 25 -19.45 16.58 -2.67
N ASN A 26 -20.00 17.71 -2.20
CA ASN A 26 -21.16 17.71 -1.29
C ASN A 26 -22.44 17.13 -1.92
N ASN A 27 -22.49 17.02 -3.25
CA ASN A 27 -23.61 16.41 -3.97
C ASN A 27 -23.38 14.92 -4.26
N LEU A 28 -22.32 14.34 -3.70
CA LEU A 28 -21.87 12.97 -3.96
C LEU A 28 -21.43 12.73 -5.41
N GLU A 29 -21.00 13.79 -6.11
CA GLU A 29 -20.48 13.68 -7.47
C GLU A 29 -18.95 13.56 -7.47
N LEU A 30 -18.44 12.77 -8.42
CA LEU A 30 -17.01 12.63 -8.62
C LEU A 30 -16.47 13.85 -9.37
N ARG A 31 -15.43 14.49 -8.81
CA ARG A 31 -14.78 15.67 -9.37
C ARG A 31 -13.28 15.44 -9.51
N ASP A 32 -12.69 16.02 -10.56
CA ASP A 32 -11.24 15.97 -10.78
C ASP A 32 -10.49 16.75 -9.70
N ARG A 33 -9.42 16.16 -9.18
CA ARG A 33 -8.51 16.83 -8.25
C ARG A 33 -7.45 17.61 -9.01
N GLU A 34 -7.31 18.89 -8.68
CA GLU A 34 -6.28 19.75 -9.27
C GLU A 34 -4.88 19.22 -8.97
N PHE A 35 -4.57 18.98 -7.68
CA PHE A 35 -3.29 18.46 -7.20
C PHE A 35 -3.37 16.96 -6.91
N THR A 36 -2.91 16.15 -7.85
CA THR A 36 -2.92 14.68 -7.73
C THR A 36 -1.60 14.08 -8.16
N TRP A 37 -1.21 12.96 -7.55
CA TRP A 37 0.01 12.24 -7.89
C TRP A 37 -0.11 11.49 -9.22
N VAL A 38 -1.33 11.16 -9.67
CA VAL A 38 -1.53 10.47 -10.94
C VAL A 38 -1.07 11.28 -12.16
N ARG A 39 -0.89 12.60 -12.01
CA ARG A 39 -0.33 13.47 -13.06
C ARG A 39 1.13 13.15 -13.38
N LYS A 40 1.88 12.63 -12.42
CA LYS A 40 3.33 12.38 -12.54
C LYS A 40 3.70 10.90 -12.42
N TYR A 41 2.87 10.10 -11.76
CA TYR A 41 3.17 8.72 -11.43
C TYR A 41 2.00 7.80 -11.78
N SER A 42 2.30 6.58 -12.21
CA SER A 42 1.32 5.49 -12.20
C SER A 42 1.09 5.06 -10.76
N MET A 43 -0.15 5.21 -10.28
CA MET A 43 -0.51 4.95 -8.89
C MET A 43 -1.24 3.61 -8.77
N LEU A 44 -0.77 2.77 -7.86
CA LEU A 44 -1.43 1.54 -7.42
C LEU A 44 -1.92 1.76 -5.98
N TYR A 45 -3.23 1.68 -5.78
CA TYR A 45 -3.91 1.73 -4.48
C TYR A 45 -4.37 0.33 -4.12
N LEU A 46 -4.08 -0.13 -2.90
CA LEU A 46 -4.39 -1.48 -2.49
C LEU A 46 -4.89 -1.53 -1.06
N ASP A 47 -6.02 -2.21 -0.87
CA ASP A 47 -6.58 -2.51 0.45
C ASP A 47 -5.80 -3.68 1.07
N VAL A 48 -5.13 -3.41 2.19
CA VAL A 48 -4.37 -4.42 2.95
C VAL A 48 -4.50 -4.22 4.46
N PRO A 49 -4.46 -5.30 5.26
CA PRO A 49 -4.47 -6.71 4.87
C PRO A 49 -5.84 -7.18 4.35
N VAL A 50 -5.97 -8.46 4.00
CA VAL A 50 -7.28 -9.11 3.77
C VAL A 50 -8.22 -8.84 4.95
N GLY A 51 -9.46 -8.45 4.66
CA GLY A 51 -10.44 -7.91 5.61
C GLY A 51 -10.54 -6.37 5.59
N THR A 52 -9.64 -5.69 4.88
CA THR A 52 -9.66 -4.22 4.70
C THR A 52 -10.47 -3.84 3.47
N GLY A 53 -11.39 -2.89 3.60
CA GLY A 53 -12.12 -2.31 2.45
C GLY A 53 -12.78 -3.38 1.57
N PHE A 54 -12.29 -3.50 0.33
CA PHE A 54 -12.76 -4.46 -0.67
C PHE A 54 -11.89 -5.72 -0.78
N SER A 55 -10.83 -5.86 0.01
CA SER A 55 -10.06 -7.10 0.11
C SER A 55 -10.74 -8.03 1.13
N PHE A 56 -11.30 -9.16 0.70
CA PHE A 56 -12.02 -10.09 1.58
C PHE A 56 -11.72 -11.57 1.27
N THR A 57 -12.06 -12.44 2.21
CA THR A 57 -11.94 -13.90 2.10
C THR A 57 -13.15 -14.58 2.76
N ASP A 58 -13.60 -15.70 2.18
CA ASP A 58 -14.64 -16.55 2.76
C ASP A 58 -14.08 -17.61 3.71
N LYS A 59 -12.75 -17.64 3.91
CA LYS A 59 -12.07 -18.63 4.75
C LYS A 59 -11.36 -17.95 5.91
N GLU A 60 -11.56 -18.50 7.12
CA GLU A 60 -10.90 -18.06 8.36
C GLU A 60 -9.37 -18.08 8.28
N ASP A 61 -8.79 -19.01 7.51
CA ASP A 61 -7.34 -19.10 7.32
C ASP A 61 -6.79 -18.11 6.30
N GLY A 62 -7.63 -17.35 5.60
CA GLY A 62 -7.23 -16.31 4.65
C GLY A 62 -7.02 -14.93 5.28
N TYR A 63 -7.20 -14.79 6.60
CA TYR A 63 -6.86 -13.58 7.33
C TYR A 63 -5.44 -13.66 7.87
N ALA A 64 -4.64 -12.63 7.64
CA ALA A 64 -3.30 -12.49 8.21
C ALA A 64 -3.37 -12.57 9.75
N LYS A 65 -2.64 -13.52 10.35
CA LYS A 65 -2.63 -13.73 11.82
C LYS A 65 -1.52 -12.93 12.49
N ASN A 66 -0.55 -12.49 11.70
CA ASN A 66 0.58 -11.72 12.14
C ASN A 66 1.14 -10.86 10.99
N SER A 67 2.08 -9.98 11.32
CA SER A 67 2.71 -9.05 10.38
C SER A 67 3.59 -9.69 9.29
N GLU A 68 3.99 -10.95 9.45
CA GLU A 68 4.73 -11.71 8.44
C GLU A 68 3.77 -12.27 7.39
N ASP A 69 2.61 -12.80 7.83
CA ASP A 69 1.52 -13.22 6.93
C ASP A 69 1.09 -12.06 6.02
N ASP A 70 0.82 -10.88 6.61
CA ASP A 70 0.45 -9.66 5.87
C ASP A 70 1.50 -9.27 4.79
N ALA A 71 2.80 -9.33 5.16
CA ALA A 71 3.88 -9.04 4.21
C ALA A 71 3.97 -10.09 3.08
N ASN A 72 3.69 -11.36 3.38
CA ASN A 72 3.69 -12.45 2.40
C ASN A 72 2.50 -12.33 1.44
N GLU A 73 1.29 -12.16 1.95
CA GLU A 73 0.06 -12.00 1.16
C GLU A 73 0.18 -10.81 0.20
N LEU A 74 0.68 -9.68 0.71
CA LEU A 74 0.91 -8.49 -0.11
C LEU A 74 2.02 -8.70 -1.16
N PHE A 75 3.10 -9.42 -0.82
CA PHE A 75 4.12 -9.78 -1.81
C PHE A 75 3.55 -10.68 -2.91
N GLU A 76 2.72 -11.66 -2.56
CA GLU A 76 2.04 -12.52 -3.53
C GLU A 76 1.08 -11.74 -4.43
N ALA A 77 0.32 -10.80 -3.87
CA ALA A 77 -0.52 -9.89 -4.63
C ALA A 77 0.29 -9.07 -5.65
N LEU A 78 1.48 -8.58 -5.27
CA LEU A 78 2.37 -7.89 -6.19
C LEU A 78 2.95 -8.82 -7.28
N GLN A 79 3.35 -10.04 -6.93
CA GLN A 79 3.82 -11.03 -7.90
C GLN A 79 2.75 -11.29 -8.97
N GLN A 80 1.49 -11.45 -8.55
CA GLN A 80 0.36 -11.62 -9.46
C GLN A 80 0.10 -10.36 -10.29
N PHE A 81 0.10 -9.19 -9.66
CA PHE A 81 -0.06 -7.91 -10.36
C PHE A 81 0.96 -7.74 -11.48
N PHE A 82 2.25 -7.93 -11.18
CA PHE A 82 3.30 -7.79 -12.19
C PHE A 82 3.31 -8.94 -13.21
N THR A 83 2.74 -10.09 -12.89
CA THR A 83 2.52 -11.17 -13.88
C THR A 83 1.45 -10.76 -14.89
N LEU A 84 0.34 -10.18 -14.42
CA LEU A 84 -0.77 -9.74 -15.26
C LEU A 84 -0.42 -8.47 -16.05
N PHE A 85 0.29 -7.54 -15.43
CA PHE A 85 0.68 -6.25 -16.01
C PHE A 85 2.20 -6.14 -16.11
N SER A 86 2.78 -7.03 -16.92
CA SER A 86 4.24 -7.17 -17.09
C SER A 86 4.94 -5.88 -17.54
N GLU A 87 4.23 -4.97 -18.20
CA GLU A 87 4.72 -3.65 -18.59
C GLU A 87 5.16 -2.79 -17.41
N TYR A 88 4.62 -3.02 -16.21
CA TYR A 88 5.01 -2.31 -14.99
C TYR A 88 6.21 -2.93 -14.26
N GLN A 89 6.79 -4.03 -14.75
CA GLN A 89 8.03 -4.58 -14.18
C GLN A 89 9.27 -3.74 -14.52
N VAL A 90 9.24 -3.03 -15.66
CA VAL A 90 10.38 -2.23 -16.15
C VAL A 90 10.53 -0.91 -15.39
N PRO A 91 9.45 -0.12 -15.17
CA PRO A 91 9.54 1.14 -14.42
C PRO A 91 10.06 0.95 -13.00
N ASP A 92 10.57 2.03 -12.43
CA ASP A 92 10.97 2.06 -11.02
C ASP A 92 9.74 1.95 -10.11
N PHE A 93 9.78 1.01 -9.19
CA PHE A 93 8.71 0.77 -8.23
C PHE A 93 9.05 1.38 -6.87
N TYR A 94 8.09 2.11 -6.30
CA TYR A 94 8.19 2.72 -4.98
C TYR A 94 6.98 2.35 -4.12
N ILE A 95 7.21 2.15 -2.83
CA ILE A 95 6.16 1.90 -1.85
C ILE A 95 6.01 3.14 -0.97
N ALA A 96 4.84 3.75 -0.95
CA ALA A 96 4.55 4.92 -0.14
C ALA A 96 3.35 4.67 0.76
N GLY A 97 3.29 5.35 1.90
CA GLY A 97 2.11 5.35 2.77
C GLY A 97 2.20 6.38 3.87
N GLU A 98 1.24 6.37 4.79
CA GLU A 98 1.14 7.30 5.92
C GLU A 98 0.98 6.59 7.27
N ALA A 99 1.34 7.27 8.37
CA ALA A 99 1.02 6.88 9.75
C ALA A 99 1.40 5.44 10.13
N ALA A 100 0.43 4.58 10.45
CA ALA A 100 0.70 3.23 10.94
C ALA A 100 1.26 2.30 9.84
N SER A 101 1.13 2.66 8.55
CA SER A 101 1.80 1.97 7.45
C SER A 101 3.32 1.93 7.61
N ALA A 102 3.88 2.83 8.43
CA ALA A 102 5.30 2.83 8.84
C ALA A 102 5.76 1.49 9.43
N ASN A 103 4.85 0.72 10.05
CA ASN A 103 5.17 -0.59 10.63
C ASN A 103 5.18 -1.72 9.59
N HIS A 104 4.48 -1.52 8.47
CA HIS A 104 4.29 -2.51 7.40
C HIS A 104 5.31 -2.32 6.27
N ILE A 105 5.54 -1.08 5.84
CA ILE A 105 6.38 -0.75 4.69
C ILE A 105 7.81 -1.32 4.80
N PRO A 106 8.55 -1.18 5.93
CA PRO A 106 9.90 -1.75 6.04
C PRO A 106 9.92 -3.28 5.96
N ARG A 107 8.88 -3.96 6.47
CA ARG A 107 8.75 -5.42 6.39
C ARG A 107 8.48 -5.84 4.95
N MET A 108 7.61 -5.12 4.28
CA MET A 108 7.32 -5.35 2.87
C MET A 108 8.55 -5.15 1.98
N VAL A 109 9.33 -4.09 2.21
CA VAL A 109 10.60 -3.86 1.49
C VAL A 109 11.53 -5.07 1.66
N LYS A 110 11.73 -5.54 2.90
CA LYS A 110 12.53 -6.75 3.17
C LYS A 110 11.98 -7.99 2.48
N ARG A 111 10.66 -8.17 2.47
CA ARG A 111 10.02 -9.33 1.82
C ARG A 111 10.19 -9.30 0.31
N VAL A 112 10.10 -8.13 -0.32
CA VAL A 112 10.37 -7.93 -1.76
C VAL A 112 11.84 -8.22 -2.07
N GLU A 113 12.78 -7.72 -1.25
CA GLU A 113 14.21 -8.00 -1.44
C GLU A 113 14.54 -9.49 -1.32
N ALA A 114 13.92 -10.18 -0.37
CA ALA A 114 14.06 -11.64 -0.22
C ALA A 114 13.47 -12.38 -1.44
N GLY A 115 12.23 -12.04 -1.82
CA GLY A 115 11.57 -12.63 -2.99
C GLY A 115 12.33 -12.37 -4.29
N ASN A 116 12.96 -11.20 -4.45
CA ASN A 116 13.83 -10.90 -5.59
C ASN A 116 15.11 -11.75 -5.64
N LYS A 117 15.46 -12.53 -4.62
CA LYS A 117 16.55 -13.52 -4.69
C LYS A 117 16.05 -14.90 -5.12
N GLU A 118 14.80 -15.22 -4.79
CA GLU A 118 14.22 -16.56 -4.91
C GLU A 118 13.35 -16.71 -6.16
N GLU A 119 12.51 -15.71 -6.45
CA GLU A 119 11.48 -15.77 -7.50
C GLU A 119 12.03 -15.44 -8.88
N LYS A 120 11.41 -15.97 -9.94
CA LYS A 120 11.81 -15.61 -11.31
C LYS A 120 11.43 -14.17 -11.65
N LEU A 121 10.23 -13.76 -11.26
CA LEU A 121 9.73 -12.41 -11.45
C LEU A 121 10.36 -11.49 -10.41
N LYS A 122 11.04 -10.45 -10.87
CA LYS A 122 11.70 -9.47 -10.02
C LYS A 122 10.91 -8.18 -10.00
N ILE A 123 10.71 -7.62 -8.81
CA ILE A 123 10.07 -6.31 -8.63
C ILE A 123 11.19 -5.26 -8.57
N ASN A 124 11.17 -4.27 -9.47
CA ASN A 124 12.17 -3.21 -9.56
C ASN A 124 12.01 -2.15 -8.45
N LEU A 125 12.08 -2.57 -7.18
CA LEU A 125 11.94 -1.71 -6.01
C LEU A 125 13.15 -0.77 -5.88
N LYS A 126 12.91 0.55 -5.91
CA LYS A 126 13.95 1.59 -5.77
C LYS A 126 13.93 2.32 -4.44
N GLY A 127 12.83 2.27 -3.71
CA GLY A 127 12.74 2.90 -2.41
C GLY A 127 11.34 2.92 -1.84
N PHE A 128 11.22 3.54 -0.68
CA PHE A 128 9.95 3.73 0.00
C PHE A 128 9.85 5.10 0.65
N MET A 129 8.63 5.55 0.94
CA MET A 129 8.35 6.80 1.62
C MET A 129 7.26 6.59 2.68
N VAL A 130 7.40 7.25 3.83
CA VAL A 130 6.36 7.25 4.85
C VAL A 130 6.08 8.67 5.30
N GLY A 131 4.86 9.14 5.10
CA GLY A 131 4.36 10.40 5.65
C GLY A 131 3.92 10.22 7.10
N SER A 132 4.20 11.22 7.95
CA SER A 132 3.70 11.28 9.34
C SER A 132 3.81 9.96 10.14
N PRO A 133 4.97 9.28 10.16
CA PRO A 133 5.03 7.88 10.60
C PRO A 133 4.75 7.69 12.10
N PHE A 134 3.91 6.71 12.46
CA PHE A 134 3.73 6.24 13.84
C PHE A 134 4.50 4.94 14.05
N VAL A 135 5.73 5.05 14.56
CA VAL A 135 6.72 3.95 14.65
C VAL A 135 6.91 3.46 16.08
N ASN A 136 6.78 4.34 17.07
CA ASN A 136 7.03 3.99 18.46
C ASN A 136 6.23 4.85 19.43
N MET A 137 5.23 4.23 20.06
CA MET A 137 4.38 4.87 21.08
C MET A 137 5.20 5.51 22.20
N LYS A 138 6.24 4.86 22.72
CA LYS A 138 7.01 5.38 23.87
C LYS A 138 7.73 6.69 23.57
N PHE A 139 8.24 6.87 22.34
CA PHE A 139 8.93 8.10 21.94
C PHE A 139 7.96 9.18 21.43
N GLN A 140 6.78 8.78 20.94
CA GLN A 140 5.83 9.70 20.32
C GLN A 140 4.77 10.23 21.30
N THR A 141 4.60 9.61 22.48
CA THR A 141 3.70 10.11 23.54
C THR A 141 4.43 10.79 24.70
N THR A 142 5.76 10.99 24.64
CA THR A 142 6.52 11.63 25.74
C THR A 142 6.45 13.17 25.72
N PHE A 143 5.65 13.76 24.85
CA PHE A 143 5.42 15.21 24.76
C PHE A 143 3.93 15.58 24.90
N SER A 144 3.22 14.91 25.79
CA SER A 144 1.87 15.32 26.23
C SER A 144 1.87 15.67 27.71
#